data_AF-A0AAE0BSY5-F1
#
_entry.id   AF-A0AAE0BSY5-F1
#
_cell.length_a   1.000
_cell.length_b   1.000
_cell.length_c   1.000
_cell.angle_alpha   90.00
_cell.angle_beta   90.00
_cell.angle_gamma   90.00
#
_symmetry.space_group_name_H-M   'P 1'
#
loop_
_entity.id
_entity.type
_entity.pdbx_description
1 polymer ?
#
loop_
_entity_poly.entity_id
_entity_poly.type
_entity_poly.pdbx_seq_one_letter_code
_entity_poly.pdbx_strand_id
1 'polypeptide(L)'
;KAGPYHLGALSAQAFGFVMAAGLPPAAANQLCPTILTILSVFAGIYINLDSVPEGASWIRYVNFVYYQFAGLMNNEFHGQAGYTCESDEESCLTTGEQVLDAWSLQDVDIRTAIIAQALLQFGAQIIAFVLLLVNGPKYMPLQATLASPQLPISEHQIVVQKPPQVTTDL
;
A
#
# COMPACT_ATOMS: atom_id res chain seq x y z
N LYS A 1 17.21 16.37 5.92
CA LYS A 1 17.63 15.05 5.39
C LYS A 1 16.62 14.65 4.30
N ALA A 2 17.05 14.32 3.08
CA ALA A 2 16.12 13.84 2.06
C ALA A 2 15.66 12.42 2.45
N GLY A 3 14.40 12.29 2.87
CA GLY A 3 13.88 11.03 3.42
C GLY A 3 13.47 10.02 2.33
N PRO A 4 13.43 8.71 2.65
CA PRO A 4 12.98 7.65 1.73
C PRO A 4 11.47 7.64 1.44
N TYR A 5 10.76 8.76 1.64
CA TYR A 5 9.29 8.81 1.55
C TYR A 5 8.74 8.46 0.16
N HIS A 6 9.52 8.72 -0.90
CA HIS A 6 9.17 8.32 -2.26
C HIS A 6 9.07 6.80 -2.43
N LEU A 7 9.92 6.01 -1.76
CA LEU A 7 9.91 4.54 -1.86
C LEU A 7 8.66 3.95 -1.21
N GLY A 8 8.20 4.56 -0.11
CA GLY A 8 6.95 4.19 0.55
C GLY A 8 5.73 4.37 -0.37
N ALA A 9 5.63 5.52 -1.04
CA ALA A 9 4.54 5.78 -1.98
C ALA A 9 4.53 4.78 -3.16
N LEU A 10 5.72 4.45 -3.69
CA LEU A 10 5.86 3.46 -4.76
C LEU A 10 5.42 2.05 -4.29
N SER A 11 5.80 1.67 -3.06
CA SER A 11 5.40 0.41 -2.42
C SER A 11 3.89 0.28 -2.26
N ALA A 12 3.24 1.33 -1.77
CA ALA A 12 1.79 1.39 -1.66
C ALA A 12 1.09 1.31 -3.02
N GLN A 13 1.65 1.95 -4.04
CA GLN A 13 1.12 1.85 -5.41
C GLN A 13 1.21 0.42 -5.96
N ALA A 14 2.34 -0.28 -5.79
CA ALA A 14 2.45 -1.66 -6.26
C ALA A 14 1.48 -2.60 -5.52
N PHE A 15 1.28 -2.39 -4.22
CA PHE A 15 0.24 -3.11 -3.49
C PHE A 15 -1.15 -2.89 -4.10
N GLY A 16 -1.48 -1.65 -4.45
CA GLY A 16 -2.71 -1.32 -5.16
C GLY A 16 -2.85 -2.06 -6.50
N PHE A 17 -1.76 -2.19 -7.27
CA PHE A 17 -1.78 -2.97 -8.52
C PHE A 17 -1.98 -4.46 -8.30
N VAL A 18 -1.37 -5.05 -7.27
CA VAL A 18 -1.60 -6.47 -6.92
C VAL A 18 -3.09 -6.69 -6.61
N MET A 19 -3.69 -5.82 -5.81
CA MET A 19 -5.11 -5.92 -5.44
C MET A 19 -6.03 -5.73 -6.65
N ALA A 20 -5.73 -4.75 -7.52
CA ALA A 20 -6.52 -4.47 -8.71
C ALA A 20 -6.41 -5.59 -9.78
N ALA A 21 -5.24 -6.20 -9.91
CA ALA A 21 -5.01 -7.30 -10.86
C ALA A 21 -5.56 -8.64 -10.34
N GLY A 22 -5.54 -8.85 -9.03
CA GLY A 22 -5.90 -10.13 -8.40
C GLY A 22 -7.37 -10.27 -8.03
N LEU A 23 -8.10 -9.17 -7.84
CA LEU A 23 -9.47 -9.19 -7.31
C LEU A 23 -10.47 -8.46 -8.21
N PRO A 24 -11.77 -8.82 -8.14
CA PRO A 24 -12.82 -8.02 -8.76
C PRO A 24 -12.82 -6.57 -8.23
N PRO A 25 -13.20 -5.56 -9.04
CA PRO A 25 -13.07 -4.15 -8.67
C PRO A 25 -13.73 -3.76 -7.35
N ALA A 26 -14.94 -4.28 -7.08
CA ALA A 26 -15.66 -4.00 -5.84
C ALA A 26 -14.90 -4.52 -4.61
N ALA A 27 -14.36 -5.74 -4.69
CA ALA A 27 -13.58 -6.33 -3.60
C ALA A 27 -12.24 -5.62 -3.41
N ALA A 28 -11.55 -5.25 -4.49
CA ALA A 28 -10.29 -4.52 -4.43
C ALA A 28 -10.43 -3.18 -3.69
N ASN A 29 -11.47 -2.41 -4.01
CA ASN A 29 -11.72 -1.10 -3.38
C ASN A 29 -12.01 -1.19 -1.87
N GLN A 30 -12.67 -2.27 -1.42
CA GLN A 30 -12.98 -2.47 -0.01
C GLN A 30 -11.77 -3.02 0.76
N LEU A 31 -11.12 -4.06 0.21
CA LEU A 31 -10.09 -4.82 0.91
C LEU A 31 -8.74 -4.12 0.95
N CYS A 32 -8.41 -3.34 -0.08
CA CYS A 32 -7.13 -2.62 -0.13
C CYS A 32 -6.91 -1.72 1.10
N PRO A 33 -7.82 -0.79 1.47
CA PRO A 33 -7.65 0.03 2.67
C PRO A 33 -7.74 -0.79 3.96
N THR A 34 -8.59 -1.83 4.03
CA THR A 34 -8.69 -2.68 5.23
C THR A 34 -7.39 -3.42 5.51
N ILE A 35 -6.78 -4.01 4.48
CA ILE A 35 -5.49 -4.72 4.62
C ILE A 35 -4.40 -3.71 4.97
N LEU A 36 -4.36 -2.55 4.33
CA LEU A 36 -3.37 -1.52 4.65
C LEU A 36 -3.46 -1.06 6.11
N THR A 37 -4.66 -0.91 6.66
CA THR A 37 -4.87 -0.61 8.09
C THR A 37 -4.30 -1.71 8.97
N ILE A 38 -4.57 -2.98 8.67
CA ILE A 38 -4.02 -4.12 9.43
C ILE A 38 -2.48 -4.10 9.37
N LEU A 39 -1.91 -3.91 8.18
CA LEU A 39 -0.47 -3.78 8.00
C LEU A 39 0.11 -2.61 8.79
N SER A 40 -0.63 -1.52 8.96
CA SER A 40 -0.18 -0.34 9.72
C SER A 40 -0.13 -0.62 11.23
N VAL A 41 -1.05 -1.44 11.76
CA VAL A 41 -0.99 -1.90 13.15
C VAL A 41 0.27 -2.75 13.39
N PHE A 42 0.53 -3.71 12.50
CA PHE A 42 1.71 -4.57 12.58
C PHE A 42 3.02 -3.91 12.08
N ALA A 43 2.97 -2.64 11.68
CA ALA A 43 4.17 -1.90 11.25
C ALA A 43 5.00 -1.34 12.43
N GLY A 44 4.51 -1.47 13.66
CA GLY A 44 5.14 -0.87 14.84
C GLY A 44 4.69 0.57 15.12
N ILE A 45 3.68 1.08 14.41
CA ILE A 45 3.17 2.46 14.57
C ILE A 45 2.28 2.61 15.81
N TYR A 46 1.54 1.55 16.16
CA TYR A 46 0.54 1.58 17.25
C TYR A 46 0.90 0.68 18.43
N ILE A 47 1.63 -0.40 18.17
CA ILE A 47 2.08 -1.36 19.17
C ILE A 47 3.57 -1.56 19.01
N ASN A 48 4.29 -1.70 20.13
CA ASN A 48 5.70 -2.04 20.10
C ASN A 48 5.85 -3.48 19.54
N LEU A 49 6.85 -3.69 18.69
CA LEU A 49 7.06 -4.95 17.98
C LEU A 49 7.43 -6.12 18.88
N ASP A 50 8.00 -5.87 20.07
CA ASP A 50 8.32 -6.91 21.05
C ASP A 50 7.06 -7.43 21.76
N SER A 51 5.96 -6.66 21.72
CA SER A 51 4.66 -7.11 22.21
C SER A 51 3.92 -8.02 21.21
N VAL A 52 4.43 -8.17 19.98
CA VAL A 52 3.80 -9.00 18.95
C VAL A 52 4.08 -10.48 19.24
N PRO A 53 3.05 -11.35 19.28
CA PRO A 53 3.26 -12.79 19.51
C PRO A 53 4.22 -13.41 18.50
N GLU A 54 5.08 -14.34 18.94
CA GLU A 54 6.10 -14.97 18.09
C GLU A 54 5.53 -15.56 16.80
N GLY A 55 4.33 -16.17 16.86
CA GLY A 55 3.64 -16.73 15.69
C GLY A 55 3.21 -15.71 14.63
N ALA A 56 3.08 -14.42 14.99
CA ALA A 56 2.75 -13.32 14.09
C ALA A 56 3.98 -12.48 13.71
N SER A 57 5.15 -12.75 14.31
CA SER A 57 6.38 -12.00 14.07
C SER A 57 6.80 -12.00 12.60
N TRP A 58 6.47 -13.04 11.83
CA TRP A 58 6.83 -13.14 10.42
C TRP A 58 6.18 -12.06 9.54
N ILE A 59 5.04 -11.50 9.98
CA ILE A 59 4.30 -10.47 9.24
C ILE A 59 5.19 -9.24 9.02
N ARG A 60 6.06 -8.90 9.97
CA ARG A 60 7.00 -7.77 9.84
C ARG A 60 7.90 -7.89 8.62
N TYR A 61 8.29 -9.09 8.23
CA TYR A 61 9.21 -9.31 7.10
C TYR A 61 8.57 -9.16 5.72
N VAL A 62 7.25 -9.32 5.63
CA VAL A 62 6.50 -9.11 4.37
C VAL A 62 5.81 -7.76 4.30
N ASN A 63 5.77 -7.04 5.43
CA ASN A 63 5.06 -5.79 5.56
C ASN A 63 5.92 -4.61 5.08
N PHE A 64 5.61 -4.06 3.91
CA PHE A 64 6.32 -2.89 3.39
C PHE A 64 6.13 -1.63 4.26
N VAL A 65 5.03 -1.53 5.01
CA VAL A 65 4.74 -0.40 5.91
C VAL A 65 5.67 -0.43 7.12
N TYR A 66 6.02 -1.62 7.62
CA TYR A 66 7.01 -1.80 8.68
C TYR A 66 8.36 -1.21 8.27
N TYR A 67 8.90 -1.62 7.13
CA TYR A 67 10.18 -1.11 6.64
C TYR A 67 10.14 0.39 6.33
N GLN A 68 9.00 0.90 5.87
CA GLN A 68 8.80 2.34 5.68
C GLN A 68 8.92 3.10 7.00
N PHE A 69 8.18 2.66 8.02
CA PHE A 69 8.16 3.31 9.32
C PHE A 69 9.52 3.20 10.02
N ALA A 70 10.10 1.99 10.09
CA ALA A 70 11.42 1.74 10.66
C ALA A 70 12.52 2.59 9.99
N GLY A 71 12.49 2.70 8.66
CA GLY A 71 13.44 3.53 7.90
C GLY A 71 13.28 5.02 8.15
N LEU A 72 12.05 5.51 8.32
CA LEU A 72 11.78 6.91 8.68
C LEU A 72 12.22 7.23 10.11
N MET A 73 11.92 6.35 11.07
CA MET A 73 12.34 6.49 12.46
C MET A 73 13.87 6.51 12.58
N ASN A 74 14.55 5.57 11.93
CA ASN A 74 16.01 5.58 11.90
C ASN A 74 16.57 6.82 11.18
N ASN A 75 15.97 7.26 10.07
CA ASN A 75 16.44 8.48 9.40
C ASN A 75 16.34 9.73 10.30
N GLU A 76 15.28 9.82 11.09
CA GLU A 76 15.03 10.97 11.95
C GLU A 76 15.87 10.90 13.23
N PHE A 77 15.76 9.82 13.99
CA PHE A 77 16.29 9.71 15.35
C PHE A 77 17.72 9.17 15.44
N HIS A 78 18.21 8.43 14.45
CA HIS A 78 19.56 7.86 14.53
C HIS A 78 20.63 8.96 14.66
N GLY A 79 21.49 8.83 15.67
CA GLY A 79 22.55 9.78 16.00
C GLY A 79 22.04 11.15 16.44
N GLN A 80 20.77 11.30 16.81
CA GLN A 80 20.24 12.54 17.37
C GLN A 80 20.31 12.53 18.89
N ALA A 81 20.64 13.67 19.48
CA ALA A 81 20.74 13.84 20.92
C ALA A 81 20.32 15.26 21.32
N GLY A 82 20.16 15.48 22.62
CA GLY A 82 19.82 16.79 23.17
C GLY A 82 18.32 17.03 23.30
N TYR A 83 17.52 15.97 23.39
CA TYR A 83 16.12 16.10 23.79
C TYR A 83 16.08 16.48 25.27
N THR A 84 15.40 17.58 25.58
CA THR A 84 15.27 18.11 26.94
C THR A 84 13.97 17.60 27.56
N CYS A 85 14.07 17.01 28.74
CA CYS A 85 12.90 16.65 29.54
C CYS A 85 12.66 17.69 30.63
N GLU A 86 11.40 17.93 30.96
CA GLU A 86 11.05 18.60 32.20
C GLU A 86 11.29 17.63 33.38
N SER A 87 11.70 18.18 34.52
CA SER A 87 12.11 17.39 35.69
C SER A 87 10.94 16.57 36.22
N ASP A 88 11.17 15.26 36.38
CA ASP A 88 10.32 14.21 36.98
C ASP A 88 9.47 13.31 36.05
N GLU A 89 9.85 13.15 34.78
CA GLU A 89 9.28 12.08 33.94
C GLU A 89 10.11 10.77 33.99
N GLU A 90 9.55 9.71 34.56
CA GLU A 90 10.15 8.36 34.60
C GLU A 90 10.42 7.75 33.20
N SER A 91 9.79 8.31 32.15
CA SER A 91 9.93 7.86 30.75
C SER A 91 10.63 8.89 29.86
N CYS A 92 11.50 9.73 30.43
CA CYS A 92 12.26 10.74 29.68
C CYS A 92 13.26 10.10 28.69
N LEU A 93 13.12 10.44 27.40
CA LEU A 93 14.03 10.04 26.32
C LEU A 93 14.90 11.24 25.92
N THR A 94 16.20 11.14 26.15
CA THR A 94 17.18 12.23 25.94
C THR A 94 18.00 12.09 24.65
N THR A 95 17.95 10.89 24.05
CA THR A 95 18.67 10.53 22.83
C THR A 95 17.74 9.80 21.86
N GLY A 96 18.06 9.86 20.57
CA GLY A 96 17.27 9.24 19.53
C GLY A 96 17.42 7.72 19.54
N GLU A 97 18.54 7.21 20.02
CA GLU A 97 18.73 5.78 20.26
C GLU A 97 17.76 5.25 21.32
N GLN A 98 17.51 6.01 22.39
CA GLN A 98 16.48 5.66 23.39
C GLN A 98 15.08 5.67 22.78
N VAL A 99 14.80 6.58 21.84
CA VAL A 99 13.53 6.57 21.07
C VAL A 99 13.44 5.31 20.22
N LEU A 100 14.49 4.94 19.48
CA LEU A 100 14.47 3.74 18.65
C LEU A 100 14.32 2.45 19.46
N ASP A 101 14.95 2.39 20.64
CA ASP A 101 14.86 1.26 21.58
C ASP A 101 13.47 1.14 22.20
N ALA A 102 12.85 2.26 22.60
CA ALA A 102 11.49 2.27 23.15
C ALA A 102 10.43 1.77 22.15
N TRP A 103 10.71 1.82 20.84
CA TRP A 103 9.83 1.36 19.78
C TRP A 103 10.25 0.00 19.18
N SER A 104 11.35 -0.58 19.64
CA SER A 104 11.94 -1.84 19.14
C SER A 104 12.26 -1.78 17.64
N LEU A 105 12.83 -0.65 17.22
CA LEU A 105 13.22 -0.33 15.83
C LEU A 105 14.73 -0.21 15.62
N GLN A 106 15.53 -0.48 16.66
CA GLN A 106 16.99 -0.46 16.61
C GLN A 106 17.58 -1.56 15.71
N ASP A 107 16.85 -2.65 15.50
CA ASP A 107 17.33 -3.80 14.70
C ASP A 107 17.37 -3.53 13.19
N VAL A 108 16.73 -2.46 12.71
CA VAL A 108 16.60 -2.16 11.28
C VAL A 108 17.30 -0.87 10.92
N ASP A 109 18.49 -1.00 10.34
CA ASP A 109 19.18 0.12 9.70
C ASP A 109 18.38 0.71 8.53
N ILE A 110 18.56 2.01 8.29
CA ILE A 110 17.99 2.72 7.14
C ILE A 110 18.32 2.05 5.80
N ARG A 111 19.54 1.49 5.66
CA ARG A 111 19.97 0.79 4.43
C ARG A 111 19.18 -0.50 4.23
N THR A 112 19.02 -1.28 5.28
CA THR A 112 18.25 -2.52 5.28
C THR A 112 16.79 -2.24 4.96
N ALA A 113 16.21 -1.20 5.57
CA ALA A 113 14.86 -0.74 5.25
C ALA A 113 14.70 -0.39 3.76
N ILE A 114 15.60 0.43 3.19
CA ILE A 114 15.55 0.82 1.78
C ILE A 114 15.65 -0.40 0.85
N ILE A 115 16.59 -1.31 1.12
CA ILE A 115 16.77 -2.52 0.31
C ILE A 115 15.55 -3.42 0.40
N ALA A 116 15.03 -3.67 1.60
CA ALA A 116 13.84 -4.49 1.81
C ALA A 116 12.61 -3.88 1.11
N GLN A 117 12.40 -2.57 1.21
CA GLN A 117 11.33 -1.89 0.49
C GLN A 117 11.47 -2.02 -1.03
N ALA A 118 12.68 -1.84 -1.57
CA ALA A 118 12.91 -1.99 -3.00
C ALA A 118 12.61 -3.43 -3.47
N LEU A 119 13.05 -4.44 -2.71
CA LEU A 119 12.79 -5.85 -3.03
C LEU A 119 11.29 -6.18 -2.98
N LEU A 120 10.59 -5.75 -1.95
CA LEU A 120 9.14 -5.94 -1.82
C LEU A 120 8.39 -5.22 -2.95
N GLN A 121 8.82 -4.02 -3.33
CA GLN A 121 8.26 -3.25 -4.44
C GLN A 121 8.38 -4.00 -5.78
N PHE A 122 9.59 -4.44 -6.14
CA PHE A 122 9.79 -5.18 -7.38
C PHE A 122 9.06 -6.52 -7.36
N GLY A 123 9.06 -7.22 -6.22
CA GLY A 123 8.30 -8.46 -6.03
C GLY A 123 6.81 -8.26 -6.26
N ALA A 124 6.21 -7.23 -5.65
CA ALA A 124 4.79 -6.91 -5.83
C ALA A 124 4.44 -6.56 -7.29
N GLN A 125 5.31 -5.83 -7.99
CA GLN A 125 5.10 -5.53 -9.41
C GLN A 125 5.17 -6.77 -10.30
N ILE A 126 6.10 -7.69 -10.03
CA ILE A 126 6.17 -8.98 -10.73
C ILE A 126 4.91 -9.80 -10.47
N ILE A 127 4.44 -9.85 -9.21
CA ILE A 127 3.20 -10.53 -8.85
C ILE A 127 2.00 -9.91 -9.59
N ALA A 128 1.88 -8.58 -9.60
CA ALA A 128 0.82 -7.89 -10.32
C ALA A 128 0.85 -8.20 -11.82
N PHE A 129 2.05 -8.19 -12.43
CA PHE A 129 2.22 -8.56 -13.84
C PHE A 129 1.78 -10.00 -14.12
N VAL A 130 2.19 -10.97 -13.29
CA VAL A 130 1.77 -12.37 -13.41
C VAL A 130 0.26 -12.50 -13.24
N LEU A 131 -0.34 -11.84 -12.26
CA LEU A 131 -1.79 -11.84 -12.05
C LEU A 131 -2.54 -11.27 -13.26
N LEU A 132 -2.03 -10.19 -13.87
CA LEU A 132 -2.61 -9.64 -15.11
C LEU A 132 -2.53 -10.62 -16.28
N LEU A 133 -1.44 -11.39 -16.41
CA LEU A 133 -1.33 -12.40 -17.44
C LEU A 133 -2.31 -13.57 -17.22
N VAL A 134 -2.51 -13.97 -15.96
CA VAL A 134 -3.43 -15.06 -15.60
C VAL A 134 -4.90 -14.63 -15.70
N ASN A 135 -5.21 -13.41 -15.26
CA ASN A 135 -6.57 -12.86 -15.22
C ASN A 135 -6.92 -12.03 -16.47
N GLY A 136 -6.02 -11.95 -17.45
CA GLY A 136 -6.20 -11.15 -18.66
C GLY A 136 -7.48 -11.54 -19.41
N PRO A 137 -8.36 -10.58 -19.74
CA PRO A 137 -9.61 -10.89 -20.42
C PRO A 137 -9.32 -11.47 -21.80
N LYS A 138 -9.92 -12.63 -22.11
CA LYS A 138 -9.98 -13.11 -23.50
C LYS A 138 -10.84 -12.11 -24.27
N TYR A 139 -10.20 -11.36 -25.18
CA TYR A 139 -10.85 -10.31 -25.96
C TYR A 139 -12.18 -10.81 -26.54
N MET A 140 -13.25 -10.09 -26.24
CA MET A 140 -14.54 -10.30 -26.87
C MET A 140 -14.33 -10.03 -28.38
N PRO A 141 -14.58 -10.99 -29.27
CA PRO A 141 -14.43 -10.73 -30.70
C PRO A 141 -15.32 -9.54 -31.02
N LEU A 142 -14.76 -8.53 -31.70
CA LEU A 142 -15.52 -7.42 -32.24
C LEU A 142 -16.58 -8.03 -33.17
N GLN A 143 -17.81 -8.20 -32.68
CA GLN A 143 -18.95 -8.45 -33.54
C GLN A 143 -19.16 -7.16 -34.32
N ALA A 144 -18.44 -7.03 -35.43
CA ALA A 144 -18.85 -6.11 -36.46
C ALA A 144 -20.23 -6.58 -36.89
N THR A 145 -21.28 -5.85 -36.49
CA THR A 145 -22.62 -5.98 -37.04
C THR A 145 -22.55 -5.64 -38.52
N LEU A 146 -22.02 -6.55 -39.34
CA LEU A 146 -22.03 -6.50 -40.80
C LEU A 146 -23.17 -7.40 -41.28
N ALA A 147 -24.40 -6.99 -41.00
CA ALA A 147 -25.57 -7.37 -41.79
C ALA A 147 -26.80 -6.59 -41.31
N SER A 148 -26.95 -5.35 -41.78
CA SER A 148 -28.27 -4.92 -42.21
C SER A 148 -28.11 -4.33 -43.62
N PRO A 149 -28.72 -4.94 -44.65
CA PRO A 149 -28.85 -4.32 -45.96
C PRO A 149 -29.46 -2.92 -45.78
N GLN A 150 -28.92 -1.94 -46.50
CA GLN A 150 -29.37 -0.56 -46.57
C GLN A 150 -30.90 -0.44 -46.47
N LEU A 151 -31.41 -0.01 -45.31
CA LEU A 151 -32.78 0.51 -45.18
C LEU A 151 -32.69 2.04 -45.14
N PRO A 152 -33.57 2.74 -45.87
CA PRO A 152 -33.38 4.13 -46.25
C PRO A 152 -33.27 5.04 -45.03
N ILE A 153 -32.31 5.96 -45.11
CA ILE A 153 -32.00 6.97 -44.09
C ILE A 153 -33.29 7.68 -43.68
N SER A 154 -33.73 7.46 -42.43
CA SER A 154 -34.67 8.35 -41.74
C SER A 154 -34.01 8.80 -40.44
N GLU A 155 -33.81 10.10 -40.33
CA GLU A 155 -32.90 10.82 -39.42
C GLU A 155 -33.35 10.85 -37.95
N HIS A 156 -34.09 9.84 -37.48
CA HIS A 156 -34.69 9.83 -36.16
C HIS A 156 -34.57 8.47 -35.47
N GLN A 157 -33.36 8.08 -35.03
CA GLN A 157 -33.15 7.31 -33.78
C GLN A 157 -31.63 7.22 -33.50
N ILE A 158 -31.05 8.28 -32.94
CA ILE A 158 -29.85 8.12 -32.11
C ILE A 158 -30.36 7.94 -30.68
N VAL A 159 -30.72 6.71 -30.30
CA VAL A 159 -30.92 6.40 -28.89
C VAL A 159 -29.54 6.21 -28.28
N VAL A 160 -28.92 7.33 -27.88
CA VAL A 160 -27.82 7.32 -26.93
C VAL A 160 -28.38 6.68 -25.66
N GLN A 161 -28.00 5.44 -25.35
CA GLN A 161 -28.28 4.88 -24.03
C GLN A 161 -27.55 5.73 -23.00
N LYS A 162 -28.32 6.56 -22.28
CA LYS A 162 -27.88 7.38 -21.17
C LYS A 162 -27.37 6.45 -20.06
N PRO A 163 -26.18 6.71 -19.46
CA PRO A 163 -25.72 5.93 -18.32
C PRO A 163 -26.71 6.05 -17.15
N PRO A 164 -26.88 5.00 -16.33
CA PRO A 164 -27.81 5.01 -15.21
C PRO A 164 -27.45 6.16 -14.25
N GLN A 165 -28.43 6.99 -13.94
CA GLN A 165 -28.30 8.05 -12.94
C GLN A 165 -28.27 7.40 -11.56
N VAL A 166 -27.20 7.64 -10.79
CA VAL A 166 -27.15 7.30 -9.38
C VAL A 166 -28.04 8.31 -8.64
N THR A 167 -29.18 7.86 -8.13
CA THR A 167 -30.03 8.63 -7.22
C THR A 167 -29.36 8.69 -5.86
N THR A 168 -28.85 9.86 -5.50
CA THR A 168 -28.56 10.23 -4.11
C THR A 168 -29.85 10.73 -3.48
N ASP A 169 -30.50 9.88 -2.69
CA ASP A 169 -31.52 10.30 -1.72
C ASP A 169 -30.93 10.15 -0.31
N LEU A 170 -30.75 11.32 0.32
CA LEU A 170 -30.69 11.68 1.75
C LEU A 170 -30.06 10.70 2.76
#